data_AF-A0A4U0S8L3-F1
#
_entry.id   AF-A0A4U0S8L3-F1
#
_cell.length_a   1.000
_cell.length_b   1.000
_cell.length_c   1.000
_cell.angle_alpha   90.00
_cell.angle_beta   90.00
_cell.angle_gamma   90.00
#
_symmetry.space_group_name_H-M   'P 1'
#
loop_
_entity.id
_entity.type
_entity.pdbx_description
1 polymer ?
#
loop_
_entity_poly.entity_id
_entity_poly.type
_entity_poly.pdbx_seq_one_letter_code
_entity_poly.pdbx_strand_id
1 'polypeptide(L)' 'MHTPFDVHFGLAEQLREMRADVLDAVYAKHPERFVRKAPEPPKLPGAAWINKPDQPRPDEQTIPAQG' A
#
# COMPACT_ATOMS: atom_id res chain seq x y z
N MET A 1 0.85 4.37 6.84
CA MET A 1 -0.56 4.57 6.44
C MET A 1 -0.56 4.87 4.95
N HIS A 2 -1.50 4.31 4.20
CA HIS A 2 -1.73 4.70 2.81
C HIS A 2 -2.89 5.67 2.77
N THR A 3 -2.79 6.68 1.91
CA THR A 3 -3.88 7.62 1.68
C THR A 3 -4.78 7.10 0.56
N PRO A 4 -6.04 7.56 0.47
CA PRO A 4 -6.90 7.25 -0.68
C PRO A 4 -6.25 7.65 -2.01
N PHE A 5 -5.43 8.72 -2.03
CA PHE A 5 -4.66 9.13 -3.21
C PHE A 5 -3.67 8.04 -3.64
N ASP A 6 -2.87 7.52 -2.70
CA ASP A 6 -1.87 6.47 -3.00
C ASP A 6 -2.54 5.22 -3.58
N VAL A 7 -3.74 4.88 -3.11
CA VAL A 7 -4.51 3.73 -3.61
C VAL A 7 -5.11 4.03 -4.98
N HIS A 8 -5.78 5.18 -5.15
CA HIS A 8 -6.46 5.54 -6.39
C HIS A 8 -5.51 5.65 -7.57
N PHE A 9 -4.29 6.14 -7.35
CA PHE A 9 -3.27 6.29 -8.39
C PHE A 9 -2.30 5.10 -8.46
N GLY A 10 -2.57 3.99 -7.76
CA GLY A 10 -1.75 2.78 -7.83
C GLY A 10 -0.34 2.91 -7.23
N LEU A 11 -0.07 3.93 -6.41
CA LEU A 11 1.23 4.19 -5.79
C LEU A 11 1.45 3.36 -4.51
N ALA A 12 0.39 2.73 -3.99
CA ALA A 12 0.40 2.13 -2.68
C ALA A 12 1.45 1.01 -2.52
N GLU A 13 1.61 0.14 -3.51
CA GLU A 13 2.61 -0.94 -3.48
C GLU A 13 4.04 -0.38 -3.50
N GLN A 14 4.35 0.51 -4.43
CA GLN A 14 5.67 1.13 -4.53
C GLN A 14 6.05 1.85 -3.23
N LEU A 15 5.14 2.63 -2.66
CA LEU A 15 5.38 3.29 -1.38
C LEU A 15 5.55 2.30 -0.22
N ARG A 16 4.94 1.11 -0.30
CA ARG A 16 5.11 0.06 0.70
C ARG A 16 6.49 -0.58 0.60
N GLU A 17 6.98 -0.86 -0.60
CA GLU A 17 8.34 -1.38 -0.87
C GLU A 17 9.40 -0.40 -0.38
N MET A 18 9.31 0.88 -0.77
CA MET A 18 10.25 1.92 -0.32
C MET A 18 10.30 2.03 1.21
N ARG A 19 9.16 1.85 1.89
CA ARG A 19 9.10 1.84 3.35
C ARG A 19 9.74 0.59 3.94
N ALA A 20 9.65 -0.56 3.29
CA ALA A 20 10.32 -1.79 3.72
C ALA A 20 11.85 -1.58 3.73
N ASP A 21 12.41 -1.03 2.65
CA ASP A 21 13.85 -0.79 2.54
C ASP A 21 14.38 0.11 3.66
N VAL A 22 13.64 1.19 3.98
CA VAL A 22 13.99 2.09 5.09
C VAL A 22 13.93 1.37 6.43
N LEU A 23 12.88 0.57 6.66
CA LEU A 23 12.71 -0.17 7.90
C LEU A 23 13.81 -1.22 8.09
N ASP A 24 14.20 -1.92 7.03
CA ASP A 24 15.30 -2.88 7.05
C ASP A 24 16.64 -2.20 7.35
N ALA A 25 16.92 -1.07 6.71
CA ALA A 25 18.14 -0.30 6.96
C ALA A 25 18.21 0.24 8.40
N VAL A 26 17.08 0.64 8.98
CA VAL A 26 17.03 1.11 10.38
C VAL A 26 17.15 -0.06 11.35
N TYR A 27 16.50 -1.20 11.05
CA TYR A 27 16.61 -2.41 11.86
C TYR A 27 18.05 -2.94 11.90
N ALA A 28 18.74 -2.98 10.76
CA ALA A 28 20.13 -3.41 10.69
C ALA A 28 21.08 -2.56 11.54
N LYS A 29 20.79 -1.26 11.70
CA LYS A 29 21.61 -0.34 12.51
C LYS A 29 21.28 -0.37 13.99
N HIS A 30 20.00 -0.59 14.33
CA HIS A 30 19.49 -0.46 15.70
C HIS A 30 18.50 -1.58 16.06
N PRO A 31 18.91 -2.86 16.03
CA PRO A 31 18.01 -3.96 16.34
C PRO A 31 17.46 -3.89 17.78
N GLU A 32 18.23 -3.34 18.72
CA GLU A 32 17.86 -3.16 20.13
C GLU A 32 16.63 -2.26 20.34
N ARG A 33 16.31 -1.41 19.35
CA ARG A 33 15.13 -0.54 19.39
C ARG A 33 13.84 -1.26 19.00
N PHE A 34 13.93 -2.48 18.48
CA PHE A 34 12.79 -3.25 18.00
C PHE A 34 12.61 -4.52 18.83
N VAL A 35 11.44 -4.65 19.46
CA VAL A 35 11.14 -5.78 20.34
C VAL A 35 10.89 -7.05 19.51
N ARG A 36 11.71 -8.08 19.71
CA ARG A 36 11.57 -9.46 19.19
C ARG A 36 11.73 -9.67 17.68
N LYS A 37 11.42 -8.71 16.81
CA LYS A 37 11.55 -8.85 15.36
C LYS A 37 11.70 -7.52 14.62
N ALA A 38 12.08 -7.59 13.35
CA ALA A 38 12.07 -6.46 12.43
C ALA A 38 10.65 -5.85 12.30
N PRO A 39 10.54 -4.52 12.17
CA PRO A 39 9.26 -3.86 11.90
C PRO A 39 8.80 -4.12 10.47
N GLU A 40 7.49 -4.14 10.23
CA GLU A 40 6.89 -4.29 8.90
C GLU A 40 6.16 -3.00 8.50
N PRO A 41 6.21 -2.59 7.22
CA PRO A 41 5.42 -1.45 6.77
C PRO A 41 3.92 -1.78 6.84
N PRO A 42 3.05 -0.76 7.04
CA PRO A 42 1.61 -0.96 7.10
C PRO A 42 1.09 -1.77 5.92
N LYS A 43 0.13 -2.66 6.20
CA LYS A 43 -0.58 -3.39 5.15
C LYS A 43 -1.36 -2.42 4.28
N LEU A 44 -1.54 -2.78 3.01
CA LEU A 44 -2.45 -2.04 2.15
C LEU A 44 -3.88 -2.15 2.69
N PRO A 45 -4.68 -1.07 2.58
CA PRO A 45 -6.09 -1.16 2.89
C PRO A 45 -6.75 -2.14 1.91
N GLY A 46 -7.60 -3.02 2.43
CA GLY A 46 -8.48 -3.82 1.60
C GLY A 46 -9.55 -2.94 0.93
N ALA A 47 -10.24 -3.49 -0.06
CA ALA A 47 -11.39 -2.82 -0.66
C ALA A 47 -12.46 -2.54 0.40
N ALA A 48 -12.93 -1.29 0.46
CA ALA A 48 -13.99 -0.86 1.35
C ALA A 48 -15.07 -0.13 0.55
N TRP A 49 -16.34 -0.41 0.85
CA TRP A 49 -17.49 0.19 0.19
C TRP A 49 -18.36 0.92 1.20
N ILE A 50 -18.74 2.16 0.90
CA ILE A 50 -19.81 2.87 1.63
C ILE A 50 -21.18 2.37 1.13
N ASN A 51 -21.30 2.08 -0.18
CA ASN A 51 -22.45 1.44 -0.80
C ASN A 51 -21.94 0.38 -1.78
N LYS A 52 -21.92 -0.89 -1.38
CA LYS A 52 -21.51 -1.99 -2.27
C LYS A 52 -22.66 -2.26 -3.25
N PRO A 53 -22.45 -2.18 -4.57
CA PRO A 53 -23.51 -2.46 -5.53
C PRO A 53 -23.86 -3.96 -5.52
N ASP A 54 -25.15 -4.29 -5.73
CA ASP A 54 -25.64 -5.66 -5.79
C ASP A 54 -25.12 -6.45 -7.00
N GLN A 55 -24.67 -5.72 -8.03
CA GLN A 55 -23.97 -6.28 -9.19
C GLN A 55 -22.64 -5.55 -9.41
N PRO A 56 -21.57 -6.27 -9.82
CA PRO A 56 -20.35 -5.62 -10.25
C PRO A 56 -20.67 -4.69 -11.42
N ARG A 57 -20.20 -3.43 -11.36
CA ARG A 57 -20.21 -2.57 -12.55
C ARG A 57 -19.33 -3.23 -13.61
N PRO A 58 -19.75 -3.25 -14.89
CA PRO A 58 -18.86 -3.62 -15.98
C PRO A 58 -17.58 -2.79 -15.89
N ASP A 59 -16.46 -3.47 -16.11
CA ASP A 59 -15.14 -3.18 -15.59
C ASP A 59 -14.68 -1.72 -15.70
N GLU A 60 -13.97 -1.31 -14.65
CA GLU A 60 -13.18 -0.08 -14.56
C GLU A 60 -12.42 0.20 -15.86
N GLN A 61 -12.66 1.39 -16.40
CA GLN A 61 -12.01 1.93 -17.58
C GLN A 61 -10.50 1.79 -17.42
N THR A 62 -9.93 0.81 -18.13
CA THR A 62 -8.53 0.89 -18.56
C THR A 62 -8.45 2.18 -19.36
N ILE A 63 -7.86 3.24 -18.78
CA ILE A 63 -7.54 4.45 -19.53
C ILE A 63 -6.55 3.99 -20.61
N PRO A 64 -6.90 4.00 -21.90
CA PRO A 64 -5.92 3.68 -22.91
C PRO A 64 -4.82 4.73 -22.82
N ALA A 65 -3.56 4.27 -22.80
CA ALA A 65 -2.42 5.15 -22.98
C ALA A 65 -2.68 5.99 -24.24
N GLN A 66 -2.83 7.30 -24.09
CA GLN A 66 -2.94 8.21 -25.21
C GLN A 66 -1.59 8.20 -25.93
N GLY A 67 -1.57 7.62 -27.13
CA GLY A 67 -0.51 7.78 -28.11
C GLY A 67 -0.68 9.06 -28.90
#